data_AF-A0A382ZEY2-F1
#
_entry.id   AF-A0A382ZEY2-F1
#
_cell.length_a   1.000
_cell.length_b   1.000
_cell.length_c   1.000
_cell.angle_alpha   90.00
_cell.angle_beta   90.00
_cell.angle_gamma   90.00
#
_symmetry.space_group_name_H-M   'P 1'
#
loop_
_entity.id
_entity.type
_entity.pdbx_description
1 polymer ?
#
loop_
_entity_poly.entity_id
_entity_poly.type
_entity_poly.pdbx_seq_one_letter_code
_entity_poly.pdbx_strand_id
1 'polypeptide(L)' 'FDERNDAVKKLITMAIEACHRQDKYIGICGQGPSDHMDFAQWLLEQKITSISLNPDTVVETWNQLGKL' A
#
# COMPACT_ATOMS: atom_id res chain seq x y z
N PHE A 1 -11.92 12.25 -4.98
CA PHE A 1 -10.50 11.97 -4.69
C PHE A 1 -10.33 10.47 -4.85
N ASP A 2 -9.26 10.01 -5.51
CA ASP A 2 -9.01 8.58 -5.76
C ASP A 2 -7.51 8.32 -5.62
N GLU A 3 -7.14 7.51 -4.64
CA GLU A 3 -5.77 7.14 -4.32
C GLU A 3 -5.09 6.33 -5.44
N ARG A 4 -5.88 5.77 -6.35
CA ARG A 4 -5.40 5.00 -7.50
C ARG A 4 -5.04 5.88 -8.68
N ASN A 5 -5.32 7.19 -8.61
CA ASN A 5 -4.92 8.14 -9.63
C ASN A 5 -3.40 8.08 -9.88
N ASP A 6 -3.00 8.10 -11.15
CA ASP A 6 -1.60 7.93 -11.54
C ASP A 6 -0.66 8.97 -10.91
N ALA A 7 -1.12 10.21 -10.71
CA ALA A 7 -0.32 11.23 -10.04
C ALA A 7 -0.09 10.90 -8.55
N VAL A 8 -1.11 10.33 -7.88
CA VAL A 8 -1.00 9.89 -6.48
C VAL A 8 -0.10 8.67 -6.38
N LYS A 9 -0.30 7.67 -7.25
CA LYS A 9 0.59 6.50 -7.33
C LYS A 9 2.04 6.91 -7.59
N LYS A 10 2.28 7.87 -8.49
CA LYS A 10 3.64 8.38 -8.76
C LYS A 10 4.27 8.99 -7.51
N LEU A 11 3.52 9.77 -6.75
CA LEU A 11 3.99 10.36 -5.49
C LEU A 11 4.33 9.27 -4.46
N ILE A 12 3.47 8.27 -4.30
CA ILE A 12 3.67 7.15 -3.39
C ILE A 12 4.91 6.33 -3.79
N THR A 13 5.07 6.00 -5.07
CA THR A 13 6.28 5.33 -5.58
C THR A 13 7.54 6.13 -5.26
N MET A 14 7.54 7.46 -5.50
CA MET A 14 8.68 8.31 -5.18
C MET A 14 9.04 8.27 -3.69
N ALA A 15 8.04 8.26 -2.80
CA ALA A 15 8.25 8.15 -1.36
C ALA A 15 8.86 6.79 -0.97
N ILE A 16 8.29 5.69 -1.49
CA ILE A 16 8.78 4.32 -1.24
C ILE A 16 10.24 4.18 -1.69
N GLU A 17 10.54 4.59 -2.92
CA GLU A 17 11.91 4.52 -3.46
C GLU A 17 12.89 5.37 -2.65
N ALA A 18 12.48 6.56 -2.18
CA ALA A 18 13.33 7.43 -1.38
C ALA A 18 13.69 6.81 -0.02
N CYS A 19 12.74 6.11 0.61
CA CYS A 19 12.98 5.36 1.85
C CYS A 19 13.87 4.15 1.61
N HIS A 20 13.61 3.35 0.57
CA HIS A 20 14.43 2.18 0.23
C HIS A 20 15.87 2.55 -0.10
N ARG A 21 16.11 3.64 -0.85
CA ARG A 21 17.48 4.13 -1.14
C ARG A 21 18.28 4.49 0.11
N GLN A 22 17.61 4.75 1.22
CA GLN A 22 18.22 5.12 2.50
C GLN A 22 18.17 3.99 3.53
N ASP A 23 17.74 2.79 3.12
CA ASP A 23 17.50 1.65 4.02
C ASP A 23 16.59 2.05 5.20
N LYS A 24 15.51 2.77 4.87
CA LYS A 24 14.50 3.24 5.83
C LYS A 24 13.18 2.53 5.62
N TYR A 25 12.51 2.26 6.74
CA TYR A 25 11.15 1.76 6.80
C TYR A 25 10.16 2.76 6.19
N ILE A 26 9.15 2.24 5.47
CA ILE A 26 8.01 3.02 5.02
C ILE A 26 6.71 2.23 5.13
N GLY A 27 5.67 2.89 5.61
CA GLY A 27 4.32 2.37 5.68
C GLY A 27 3.30 3.39 5.21
N ILE A 28 2.10 2.92 4.87
CA ILE A 28 0.97 3.77 4.51
C ILE A 28 -0.20 3.56 5.46
N CYS A 29 -0.87 4.67 5.80
CA CYS A 29 -2.15 4.67 6.50
C CYS A 29 -3.20 5.41 5.68
N GLY A 30 -4.47 5.05 5.86
CA GLY A 30 -5.59 5.61 5.12
C GLY A 30 -6.63 4.55 4.77
N GLN A 31 -7.78 4.97 4.25
CA GLN A 31 -8.87 4.06 3.86
C GLN A 31 -8.59 3.33 2.54
N GLY A 32 -7.81 3.93 1.62
CA GLY A 32 -7.53 3.38 0.29
C GLY A 32 -7.20 1.88 0.25
N PRO A 33 -6.21 1.35 1.00
CA PRO A 33 -5.88 -0.08 0.96
C PRO A 33 -6.92 -0.99 1.63
N SER A 34 -7.80 -0.45 2.48
CA SER A 34 -8.96 -1.18 3.02
C SER A 34 -10.12 -1.22 2.05
N ASP A 35 -10.37 -0.13 1.32
CA ASP A 35 -11.50 -0.02 0.39
C ASP A 35 -11.20 -0.66 -0.98
N HIS A 36 -9.92 -0.78 -1.34
CA HIS A 36 -9.47 -1.16 -2.67
C HIS A 36 -8.38 -2.24 -2.64
N MET A 37 -8.77 -3.49 -2.90
CA MET A 37 -7.85 -4.63 -2.92
C MET A 37 -6.76 -4.51 -4.00
N ASP A 38 -7.11 -3.98 -5.18
CA ASP A 38 -6.17 -3.71 -6.27
C ASP A 38 -5.10 -2.70 -5.84
N PHE A 39 -5.46 -1.74 -5.00
CA PHE A 39 -4.52 -0.80 -4.43
C PHE A 39 -3.62 -1.44 -3.37
N ALA A 40 -4.15 -2.29 -2.49
CA ALA A 40 -3.36 -3.06 -1.53
C ALA A 40 -2.35 -4.00 -2.23
N GLN A 41 -2.78 -4.67 -3.30
CA GLN A 41 -1.92 -5.49 -4.15
C GLN A 41 -0.83 -4.65 -4.81
N TRP A 42 -1.20 -3.51 -5.40
CA TRP A 42 -0.22 -2.62 -6.02
C TRP A 42 0.82 -2.12 -5.01
N LEU A 43 0.42 -1.78 -3.78
CA LEU A 43 1.34 -1.40 -2.70
C LEU A 43 2.31 -2.53 -2.34
N LEU A 44 1.85 -3.78 -2.32
CA LEU A 44 2.70 -4.96 -2.13
C LEU A 44 3.71 -5.11 -3.27
N GLU A 45 3.29 -4.89 -4.53
CA GLU A 45 4.19 -4.91 -5.70
C GLU A 45 5.25 -3.80 -5.65
N GLN A 46 4.91 -2.63 -5.09
CA GLN A 46 5.87 -1.55 -4.80
C GLN A 46 6.83 -1.90 -3.65
N LYS A 47 6.65 -3.04 -2.98
CA LYS A 47 7.44 -3.52 -1.83
C LYS A 47 7.37 -2.58 -0.62
N ILE A 48 6.21 -1.98 -0.36
CA ILE A 48 6.01 -1.19 0.85
C ILE A 48 6.26 -2.06 2.10
N THR A 49 6.82 -1.49 3.16
CA THR A 49 7.18 -2.29 4.36
C THR A 49 5.96 -2.63 5.22
N SER A 50 4.95 -1.77 5.23
CA SER A 50 3.70 -2.04 5.95
C SER A 50 2.50 -1.31 5.36
N ILE A 51 1.31 -1.86 5.63
CA ILE A 51 0.02 -1.29 5.27
C ILE A 51 -0.85 -1.30 6.52
N SER A 52 -1.39 -0.14 6.91
CA SER A 52 -2.41 -0.05 7.96
C SER A 52 -3.79 -0.22 7.34
N LEU A 53 -4.57 -1.15 7.90
CA LEU A 53 -5.90 -1.53 7.43
C LEU A 53 -6.92 -1.37 8.56
N ASN A 54 -8.18 -1.16 8.19
CA ASN A 54 -9.29 -1.21 9.13
C ASN A 54 -9.45 -2.62 9.74
N PRO A 55 -9.87 -2.74 11.02
CA PRO A 55 -10.00 -4.02 11.70
C PRO A 55 -10.95 -5.03 11.03
N ASP A 56 -11.97 -4.54 10.32
CA ASP A 56 -12.95 -5.35 9.59
C ASP A 56 -12.41 -5.93 8.29
N THR A 57 -11.48 -5.23 7.63
CA THR A 57 -10.89 -5.64 6.33
C THR A 57 -9.54 -6.34 6.47
N VAL A 58 -8.82 -6.13 7.58
CA VAL A 58 -7.43 -6.60 7.75
C VAL A 58 -7.24 -8.10 7.49
N VAL A 59 -8.14 -8.95 7.99
CA VAL A 59 -8.04 -10.41 7.84
C VAL A 59 -8.30 -10.83 6.39
N GLU A 60 -9.29 -10.24 5.75
CA GLU A 60 -9.62 -10.53 4.35
C GLU A 60 -8.46 -10.11 3.44
N THR A 61 -8.00 -8.86 3.55
CA THR A 61 -6.89 -8.34 2.75
C THR A 61 -5.62 -9.14 2.97
N TRP A 62 -5.27 -9.49 4.21
CA TRP A 62 -4.12 -10.33 4.50
C TRP A 62 -4.21 -11.71 3.81
N ASN A 63 -5.38 -12.36 3.88
CA ASN A 63 -5.59 -13.66 3.27
C ASN A 63 -5.58 -13.62 1.73
N GLN A 64 -6.01 -12.51 1.13
CA GLN A 64 -5.96 -12.34 -0.32
C GLN A 64 -4.54 -12.06 -0.80
N LEU A 65 -3.83 -11.14 -0.15
CA LEU A 65 -2.44 -10.82 -0.47
C LEU A 65 -1.49 -12.00 -0.26
N GLY A 66 -1.70 -12.80 0.79
CA GLY A 66 -0.87 -13.99 1.08
C GLY A 66 -1.02 -15.14 0.08
N LYS A 67 -1.94 -15.04 -0.89
CA LYS A 67 -2.11 -16.02 -1.98
C LYS A 67 -1.40 -15.63 -3.27
N LEU A 68 -0.88 -14.41 -3.36
CA LEU A 68 -0.10 -13.89 -4.49
C LEU A 68 1.37 -14.36 -4.37
#